data_AF-A0A061NXM1-F1
#
_entry.id   AF-A0A061NXM1-F1
#
_cell.length_a   1.000
_cell.length_b   1.000
_cell.length_c   1.000
_cell.angle_alpha   90.00
_cell.angle_beta   90.00
_cell.angle_gamma   90.00
#
_symmetry.space_group_name_H-M   'P 1'
#
loop_
_entity.id
_entity.type
_entity.pdbx_description
1 polymer ?
#
loop_
_entity_poly.entity_id
_entity_poly.type
_entity_poly.pdbx_seq_one_letter_code
_entity_poly.pdbx_strand_id
1 'polypeptide(L)' 'MDVLNRFGLFNVFIIFGGLVLVLLYVDFDNPLVLDVVMLVAYALIVAMHLTRLVMILKNR' A
#
# COMPACT_ATOMS: atom_id res chain seq x y z
N MET A 1 11.35 -18.01 -5.24
CA MET A 1 11.67 -16.56 -5.39
C MET A 1 10.72 -15.86 -6.36
N ASP A 2 10.34 -16.45 -7.50
CA ASP A 2 9.41 -15.81 -8.47
C ASP A 2 8.06 -15.36 -7.92
N VAL A 3 7.42 -16.17 -7.08
CA VAL A 3 6.13 -15.83 -6.45
C VAL A 3 6.26 -14.61 -5.54
N LEU A 4 7.37 -14.50 -4.79
CA LEU A 4 7.64 -13.37 -3.91
C LEU A 4 7.85 -12.07 -4.71
N ASN A 5 8.55 -12.17 -5.85
CA ASN A 5 8.77 -11.03 -6.76
C ASN A 5 7.47 -10.59 -7.44
N ARG A 6 6.65 -11.51 -7.93
CA ARG A 6 5.34 -11.19 -8.55
C ARG A 6 4.38 -10.56 -7.54
N PHE A 7 4.37 -11.06 -6.31
CA PHE A 7 3.57 -10.49 -5.23
C PHE A 7 4.08 -9.10 -4.80
N GLY A 8 5.40 -8.91 -4.76
CA GLY A 8 6.01 -7.60 -4.53
C GLY A 8 5.61 -6.58 -5.61
N LEU A 9 5.68 -6.97 -6.88
CA LEU A 9 5.25 -6.13 -8.01
C LEU A 9 3.76 -5.78 -7.95
N PHE A 10 2.91 -6.76 -7.63
CA PHE A 10 1.47 -6.53 -7.48
C PHE A 10 1.14 -5.52 -6.38
N ASN A 11 1.81 -5.62 -5.23
CA ASN A 11 1.67 -4.66 -4.14
C ASN A 11 2.10 -3.24 -4.52
N VAL A 12 3.23 -3.12 -5.23
CA VAL A 12 3.70 -1.82 -5.74
C VAL A 12 2.70 -1.22 -6.74
N PHE A 13 2.12 -2.05 -7.62
CA PHE A 13 1.08 -1.62 -8.54
C PHE A 13 -0.17 -1.09 -7.82
N ILE A 14 -0.64 -1.78 -6.77
CA ILE A 14 -1.78 -1.32 -5.96
C ILE A 14 -1.48 0.01 -5.26
N ILE A 15 -0.28 0.18 -4.69
CA ILE A 15 0.10 1.46 -4.07
C ILE A 15 0.07 2.58 -5.11
N PHE A 16 0.74 2.40 -6.24
CA PHE A 16 0.84 3.44 -7.26
C PHE A 16 -0.54 3.78 -7.85
N GLY A 17 -1.36 2.77 -8.16
CA GLY A 17 -2.72 2.98 -8.66
C GLY A 17 -3.61 3.67 -7.63
N GLY A 18 -3.54 3.24 -6.37
CA GLY A 18 -4.28 3.85 -5.27
C GLY A 18 -3.88 5.30 -5.02
N LEU A 19 -2.57 5.60 -5.06
CA LEU A 19 -2.05 6.96 -4.90
C LEU A 19 -2.56 7.89 -6.01
N VAL A 20 -2.58 7.42 -7.26
CA VAL A 20 -3.10 8.20 -8.38
C VAL A 20 -4.59 8.50 -8.23
N LEU A 21 -5.40 7.52 -7.80
CA LEU A 21 -6.81 7.74 -7.53
C LEU A 21 -7.04 8.75 -6.39
N VAL A 22 -6.25 8.63 -5.33
CA VAL A 22 -6.29 9.58 -4.23
C VAL A 22 -5.96 10.99 -4.73
N LEU A 23 -4.89 11.16 -5.51
CA LEU A 23 -4.50 12.48 -6.02
C LEU A 23 -5.52 13.09 -7.00
N LEU A 24 -6.22 12.27 -7.79
CA LEU A 24 -7.18 12.75 -8.78
C LEU A 24 -8.56 13.09 -8.21
N TYR A 25 -8.98 12.40 -7.15
CA TYR A 25 -10.36 12.44 -6.66
C TYR A 25 -10.51 12.93 -5.23
N VAL A 26 -9.42 13.11 -4.49
CA VAL A 26 -9.46 13.61 -3.13
C VAL A 26 -9.26 15.12 -3.11
N ASP A 27 -10.19 15.80 -2.45
CA ASP A 27 -10.08 17.22 -2.13
C ASP A 27 -9.18 17.41 -0.90
N PHE A 28 -7.99 17.96 -1.11
CA PHE A 28 -6.98 18.18 -0.07
C PHE A 28 -7.16 19.51 0.67
N ASP A 29 -8.15 20.33 0.31
CA ASP A 29 -8.42 21.58 1.03
C ASP A 29 -9.02 21.31 2.43
N ASN A 30 -9.56 20.11 2.66
CA ASN A 30 -10.04 19.68 3.96
C ASN A 30 -8.94 18.92 4.76
N PRO A 31 -8.47 19.46 5.90
CA PRO A 31 -7.40 18.84 6.69
C PRO A 31 -7.77 17.45 7.23
N LEU A 32 -9.06 17.20 7.53
CA LEU A 32 -9.51 15.87 7.99
C LEU A 32 -9.35 14.80 6.91
N VAL A 33 -9.54 15.18 5.64
CA VAL A 33 -9.41 14.26 4.52
C VAL A 33 -7.94 13.88 4.31
N LEU A 34 -7.03 14.85 4.45
CA LEU A 34 -5.60 14.61 4.41
C LEU A 34 -5.15 13.66 5.51
N ASP A 35 -5.61 13.86 6.75
CA ASP A 35 -5.31 12.95 7.87
C ASP A 35 -5.81 11.52 7.63
N VAL A 36 -7.05 11.37 7.13
CA VAL A 36 -7.61 10.05 6.81
C VAL A 36 -6.83 9.37 5.70
N VAL A 37 -6.47 10.08 4.64
CA VAL A 37 -5.65 9.55 3.54
C VAL A 37 -4.29 9.09 4.03
N MET A 38 -3.62 9.90 4.85
CA MET A 38 -2.33 9.55 5.44
C MET A 38 -2.42 8.31 6.33
N LEU A 39 -3.48 8.21 7.14
CA LEU A 39 -3.72 7.05 8.00
C LEU A 39 -3.97 5.77 7.19
N VAL A 40 -4.79 5.84 6.14
CA VAL A 40 -5.06 4.71 5.25
C VAL A 40 -3.79 4.28 4.51
N ALA A 41 -3.02 5.22 3.98
CA ALA A 41 -1.75 4.93 3.32
C ALA A 41 -0.77 4.23 4.26
N TYR A 42 -0.66 4.70 5.51
CA TYR A 42 0.17 4.07 6.53
C TYR A 42 -0.27 2.63 6.82
N ALA A 43 -1.57 2.40 7.01
CA ALA A 43 -2.12 1.06 7.27
C ALA A 43 -1.82 0.08 6.13
N LEU A 44 -1.93 0.53 4.87
CA LEU A 44 -1.60 -0.28 3.69
C LEU A 44 -0.12 -0.65 3.62
N ILE A 45 0.77 0.32 3.91
CA ILE A 45 2.21 0.08 3.95
C ILE A 45 2.55 -0.97 5.02
N VAL A 46 1.97 -0.86 6.22
CA VAL A 46 2.17 -1.82 7.30
C VAL A 46 1.69 -3.22 6.89
N ALA A 47 0.48 -3.32 6.32
CA ALA A 47 -0.09 -4.59 5.86
C ALA A 47 0.80 -5.26 4.79
N MET A 48 1.37 -4.49 3.87
CA MET A 48 2.31 -5.00 2.87
C MET A 48 3.59 -5.54 3.48
N HIS A 49 4.20 -4.80 4.41
CA HIS A 49 5.41 -5.24 5.09
C HIS A 49 5.16 -6.51 5.91
N LEU A 50 4.00 -6.58 6.59
CA LEU A 50 3.58 -7.75 7.34
C LEU A 50 3.41 -8.97 6.42
N THR A 51 2.76 -8.79 5.27
CA THR A 51 2.54 -9.87 4.31
C THR A 51 3.87 -10.37 3.73
N ARG A 52 4.81 -9.45 3.43
CA ARG A 52 6.16 -9.82 2.99
C ARG A 52 6.89 -10.61 4.08
N LEU A 53 6.80 -10.20 5.33
CA LEU A 53 7.38 -10.90 6.47
C LEU A 53 6.80 -12.32 6.60
N VAL A 54 5.47 -12.47 6.57
CA VAL A 54 4.79 -13.77 6.65
C VAL A 54 5.22 -14.68 5.50
N MET A 55 5.30 -14.17 4.27
CA MET A 55 5.75 -14.96 3.14
C MET A 55 7.23 -15.37 3.24
N ILE A 56 8.10 -14.51 3.79
CA ILE A 56 9.50 -14.86 4.06
C ILE A 56 9.58 -15.97 5.12
N LEU A 57 8.81 -15.88 6.19
CA LEU A 57 8.78 -16.90 7.25
C LEU A 57 8.23 -18.25 6.74
N LYS A 58 7.22 -18.22 5.86
CA LYS A 58 6.61 -19.43 5.30
C LYS A 58 7.46 -20.11 4.22
N ASN A 59 8.30 -19.35 3.51
CA ASN A 59 9.21 -19.86 2.47
C ASN A 59 10.65 -20.08 2.98
N ARG A 60 10.88 -20.06 4.30
CA ARG A 60 12.04 -20.71 4.92
C ARG A 60 11.78 -22.19 5.09
#